data_AF-A0A3A9GVU5-F1
#
_entry.id   AF-A0A3A9GVU5-F1
#
_cell.length_a   1.000
_cell.length_b   1.000
_cell.length_c   1.000
_cell.angle_alpha   90.00
_cell.angle_beta   90.00
_cell.angle_gamma   90.00
#
_symmetry.space_group_name_H-M   'P 1'
#
loop_
_entity.id
_entity.type
_entity.pdbx_description
1 polymer ?
#
loop_
_entity_poly.entity_id
_entity_poly.type
_entity_poly.pdbx_seq_one_letter_code
_entity_poly.pdbx_strand_id
1 'polypeptide(L)'
;MYRKSHRIMPVQKYSKWNITAASLGTEEMAHFEMVATIVHQLTRNLTPEEIKESGFGDYYIDHTLGIWPQAAGGVPFNACEFQVKGDPITDIVEDMAAEQKARSTYDNILRVVKDPDVIDPIRFLRAREVVHFQRFGEALRIIQEHLDSKNFYAFNPAIDKNCK
;
A
#
# COMPACT_ATOMS: atom_id res chain seq x y z
N MET A 1 -8.93 -9.47 37.56
CA MET A 1 -9.78 -8.43 36.96
C MET A 1 -9.84 -8.64 35.44
N TYR A 2 -10.35 -9.79 35.00
CA TYR A 2 -10.48 -10.13 33.58
C TYR A 2 -11.77 -9.51 33.05
N ARG A 3 -11.67 -8.44 32.24
CA ARG A 3 -12.82 -7.92 31.49
C ARG A 3 -13.25 -8.98 30.47
N LYS A 4 -14.55 -9.27 30.47
CA LYS A 4 -15.27 -10.13 29.53
C LYS A 4 -14.73 -9.98 28.11
N SER A 5 -14.41 -11.12 27.49
CA SER A 5 -14.35 -11.39 26.05
C SER A 5 -14.37 -10.11 25.18
N HIS A 6 -13.18 -9.65 24.80
CA HIS A 6 -13.03 -8.82 23.61
C HIS A 6 -13.39 -9.71 22.43
N ARG A 7 -14.70 -9.83 22.19
CA ARG A 7 -15.21 -10.23 20.89
C ARG A 7 -14.58 -9.22 19.94
N ILE A 8 -13.59 -9.66 19.15
CA ILE A 8 -13.07 -8.93 18.00
C ILE A 8 -14.33 -8.45 17.28
N MET A 9 -14.70 -7.18 17.44
CA MET A 9 -15.88 -6.67 16.78
C MET A 9 -15.47 -6.64 15.31
N PRO A 10 -16.08 -7.46 14.44
CA PRO A 10 -15.83 -7.30 13.02
C PRO A 10 -16.14 -5.84 12.69
N VAL A 11 -15.23 -5.20 11.94
CA VAL A 11 -15.43 -3.87 11.35
C VAL A 11 -16.89 -3.80 10.93
N GLN A 12 -17.59 -2.76 11.38
CA GLN A 12 -19.04 -2.61 11.20
C GLN A 12 -19.37 -2.97 9.75
N LYS A 13 -20.18 -4.02 9.56
CA LYS A 13 -20.48 -4.59 8.25
C LYS A 13 -21.38 -3.60 7.53
N TYR A 14 -20.78 -2.56 6.98
CA TYR A 14 -21.44 -1.64 6.09
C TYR A 14 -21.75 -2.45 4.83
N SER A 15 -23.00 -2.87 4.68
CA SER A 15 -23.47 -3.84 3.69
C SER A 15 -23.31 -3.43 2.22
N LYS A 16 -22.69 -2.28 1.95
CA LYS A 16 -22.41 -1.70 0.62
C LYS A 16 -20.92 -1.58 0.28
N TRP A 17 -20.01 -2.14 1.07
CA TRP A 17 -18.59 -2.11 0.77
C TRP A 17 -18.24 -3.34 -0.08
N ASN A 18 -18.22 -3.16 -1.40
CA ASN A 18 -17.80 -4.23 -2.30
C ASN A 18 -16.29 -4.52 -2.18
N ILE A 19 -15.52 -3.61 -1.57
CA ILE A 19 -14.09 -3.73 -1.31
C ILE A 19 -13.84 -3.13 0.09
N THR A 20 -13.20 -3.89 0.98
CA THR A 20 -12.78 -3.47 2.33
C THR A 20 -11.26 -3.31 2.40
N ALA A 21 -10.74 -2.50 3.32
CA ALA A 21 -9.29 -2.38 3.53
C ALA A 21 -8.58 -3.75 3.66
N ALA A 22 -9.24 -4.74 4.30
CA ALA A 22 -8.71 -6.11 4.38
C ALA A 22 -8.63 -6.83 3.02
N SER A 23 -9.60 -6.63 2.13
CA SER A 23 -9.54 -7.21 0.78
C SER A 23 -8.50 -6.51 -0.11
N LEU A 24 -8.30 -5.19 0.01
CA LEU A 24 -7.18 -4.52 -0.68
C LEU A 24 -5.85 -4.97 -0.11
N GLY A 25 -5.69 -5.03 1.21
CA GLY A 25 -4.46 -5.50 1.83
C GLY A 25 -4.09 -6.93 1.41
N THR A 26 -5.08 -7.78 1.10
CA THR A 26 -4.81 -9.10 0.51
C THR A 26 -4.30 -8.99 -0.92
N GLU A 27 -4.83 -8.07 -1.73
CA GLU A 27 -4.34 -7.78 -3.08
C GLU A 27 -2.91 -7.20 -3.04
N GLU A 28 -2.61 -6.31 -2.10
CA GLU A 28 -1.27 -5.73 -1.95
C GLU A 28 -0.18 -6.75 -1.59
N MET A 29 -0.55 -7.84 -0.91
CA MET A 29 0.39 -8.95 -0.71
C MET A 29 0.75 -9.64 -2.04
N ALA A 30 -0.19 -9.73 -2.99
CA ALA A 30 0.08 -10.23 -4.33
C ALA A 30 0.90 -9.22 -5.14
N HIS A 31 0.66 -7.91 -5.00
CA HIS A 31 1.50 -6.89 -5.61
C HIS A 31 2.94 -6.94 -5.11
N PHE A 32 3.14 -7.15 -3.81
CA PHE A 32 4.45 -7.34 -3.22
C PHE A 32 5.17 -8.57 -3.82
N GLU A 33 4.46 -9.70 -3.97
CA GLU A 33 5.00 -10.88 -4.65
C GLU A 33 5.39 -10.59 -6.11
N MET A 34 4.57 -9.84 -6.85
CA MET A 34 4.88 -9.44 -8.22
C MET A 34 6.15 -8.58 -8.29
N VAL A 35 6.27 -7.56 -7.45
CA VAL A 35 7.46 -6.68 -7.42
C VAL A 35 8.70 -7.46 -7.02
N ALA A 36 8.62 -8.29 -5.97
CA ALA A 36 9.73 -9.15 -5.56
C ALA A 36 10.17 -10.10 -6.68
N THR A 37 9.21 -10.62 -7.45
CA THR A 37 9.49 -11.50 -8.60
C THR A 37 10.18 -10.75 -9.73
N ILE A 38 9.75 -9.52 -10.05
CA ILE A 38 10.43 -8.68 -11.05
C ILE A 38 11.88 -8.43 -10.64
N VAL A 39 12.12 -8.01 -9.39
CA VAL A 39 13.48 -7.79 -8.87
C VAL A 39 14.30 -9.06 -8.96
N HIS A 40 13.75 -10.21 -8.53
CA HIS A 40 14.44 -11.49 -8.61
C HIS A 40 14.80 -11.88 -10.04
N GLN A 41 13.89 -11.65 -11.00
CA GLN A 41 14.14 -11.97 -12.40
C GLN A 41 15.23 -11.09 -13.03
N LEU A 42 15.30 -9.83 -12.61
CA LEU A 42 16.33 -8.88 -13.04
C LEU A 42 17.70 -9.15 -12.44
N THR A 43 17.75 -9.71 -11.22
CA THR A 43 19.01 -9.91 -10.48
C THR A 43 19.53 -11.34 -10.53
N ARG A 44 18.67 -12.33 -10.79
CA ARG A 44 19.11 -13.74 -10.85
C ARG A 44 20.13 -13.93 -11.95
N ASN A 45 21.23 -14.60 -11.61
CA ASN A 45 22.34 -14.93 -12.52
C ASN A 45 23.19 -13.74 -13.00
N LEU A 46 23.10 -12.57 -12.38
CA LEU A 46 24.04 -11.49 -12.69
C LEU A 46 25.48 -11.94 -12.44
N THR A 47 26.34 -11.66 -13.41
CA THR A 47 27.79 -11.85 -13.31
C THR A 47 28.44 -10.75 -12.46
N PRO A 48 29.64 -10.98 -11.90
CA PRO A 48 30.38 -9.95 -11.18
C PRO A 48 30.58 -8.65 -11.99
N GLU A 49 30.79 -8.77 -13.30
CA GLU A 49 30.92 -7.65 -14.23
C GLU A 49 29.62 -6.85 -14.33
N GLU A 50 28.48 -7.52 -14.54
CA GLU A 50 27.17 -6.86 -14.63
C GLU A 50 26.76 -6.19 -13.30
N ILE A 51 27.09 -6.80 -12.15
CA ILE A 51 26.85 -6.20 -10.83
C ILE A 51 27.60 -4.87 -10.70
N LYS A 52 28.86 -4.84 -11.17
CA LYS A 52 29.69 -3.64 -11.11
C LYS A 52 29.21 -2.56 -12.08
N GLU A 53 28.84 -2.93 -13.30
CA GLU A 53 28.39 -2.00 -14.34
C GLU A 53 27.01 -1.40 -14.05
N SER A 54 26.11 -2.16 -13.44
CA SER A 54 24.74 -1.71 -13.10
C SER A 54 24.65 -0.81 -11.86
N GLY A 55 25.73 -0.67 -11.09
CA GLY A 55 25.70 0.02 -9.80
C GLY A 55 25.00 -0.78 -8.69
N PHE A 56 24.72 -2.07 -8.92
CA PHE A 56 24.10 -2.97 -7.93
C PHE A 56 25.09 -3.48 -6.87
N GLY A 57 26.37 -3.07 -6.96
CA GLY A 57 27.45 -3.53 -6.09
C GLY A 57 27.19 -3.36 -4.60
N ASP A 58 26.70 -2.20 -4.17
CA ASP A 58 26.42 -1.93 -2.75
C ASP A 58 25.33 -2.89 -2.22
N TYR A 59 24.24 -3.05 -2.97
CA TYR A 59 23.18 -4.00 -2.63
C TYR A 59 23.70 -5.44 -2.61
N TYR A 60 24.54 -5.82 -3.57
CA TYR A 60 25.12 -7.16 -3.65
C TYR A 60 26.03 -7.48 -2.46
N ILE A 61 26.80 -6.51 -1.97
CA ILE A 61 27.67 -6.70 -0.81
C ILE A 61 26.83 -7.03 0.43
N ASP A 62 25.70 -6.35 0.63
CA ASP A 62 24.86 -6.52 1.81
C ASP A 62 23.91 -7.74 1.69
N HIS A 63 23.39 -8.00 0.48
CA HIS A 63 22.24 -8.90 0.27
C HIS A 63 22.43 -9.90 -0.88
N THR A 64 23.60 -9.91 -1.53
CA THR A 64 23.88 -10.73 -2.71
C THR A 64 22.82 -10.49 -3.79
N LEU A 65 22.13 -11.54 -4.26
CA LEU A 65 21.03 -11.45 -5.22
C LEU A 65 19.68 -11.76 -4.55
N GLY A 66 19.65 -11.77 -3.22
CA GLY A 66 18.45 -12.01 -2.43
C GLY A 66 17.51 -10.82 -2.45
N ILE A 67 16.22 -11.06 -2.17
CA ILE A 67 15.24 -9.98 -2.04
C ILE A 67 15.29 -9.43 -0.62
N TRP A 68 15.79 -8.21 -0.51
CA TRP A 68 15.75 -7.37 0.68
C TRP A 68 14.91 -6.11 0.42
N PRO A 69 13.74 -5.95 1.07
CA PRO A 69 12.86 -4.81 0.84
C PRO A 69 13.47 -3.49 1.34
N GLN A 70 13.77 -2.60 0.40
CA GLN A 70 14.22 -1.23 0.68
C GLN A 70 13.75 -0.29 -0.43
N ALA A 71 13.72 1.01 -0.12
CA ALA A 71 13.53 2.04 -1.14
C ALA A 71 14.75 2.11 -2.08
N ALA A 72 14.58 2.68 -3.27
CA ALA A 72 15.68 2.92 -4.21
C ALA A 72 16.83 3.76 -3.61
N GLY A 73 16.54 4.60 -2.61
CA GLY A 73 17.54 5.37 -1.86
C GLY A 73 18.21 4.62 -0.70
N GLY A 74 17.97 3.31 -0.54
CA GLY A 74 18.61 2.47 0.48
C GLY A 74 17.91 2.45 1.84
N VAL A 75 16.76 3.11 2.01
CA VAL A 75 16.02 3.09 3.28
C VAL A 75 15.33 1.73 3.46
N PRO A 76 15.63 0.96 4.52
CA PRO A 76 15.01 -0.33 4.75
C PRO A 76 13.52 -0.21 5.07
N PHE A 77 12.72 -1.11 4.51
CA PHE A 77 11.31 -1.20 4.87
C PHE A 77 11.15 -1.52 6.35
N ASN A 78 10.29 -0.77 7.04
CA ASN A 78 10.07 -0.94 8.48
C ASN A 78 8.64 -0.51 8.87
N ALA A 79 8.29 -0.68 10.14
CA ALA A 79 6.93 -0.43 10.61
C ALA A 79 6.46 1.03 10.50
N CYS A 80 7.37 1.99 10.33
CA CYS A 80 7.01 3.41 10.15
C CYS A 80 6.28 3.67 8.83
N GLU A 81 6.34 2.76 7.85
CA GLU A 81 5.60 2.90 6.60
C GLU A 81 4.11 2.58 6.75
N PHE A 82 3.70 1.95 7.87
CA PHE A 82 2.30 1.69 8.19
C PHE A 82 1.69 2.82 9.01
N GLN A 83 1.07 3.77 8.30
CA GLN A 83 0.36 4.88 8.91
C GLN A 83 -1.07 4.46 9.26
N VAL A 84 -1.36 4.34 10.56
CA VAL A 84 -2.68 3.93 11.08
C VAL A 84 -2.99 4.65 12.38
N LYS A 85 -4.21 5.17 12.50
CA LYS A 85 -4.65 5.95 13.66
C LYS A 85 -5.92 5.41 14.31
N GLY A 86 -6.67 4.54 13.63
CA GLY A 86 -7.93 4.01 14.12
C GLY A 86 -9.07 5.03 14.04
N ASP A 87 -8.89 6.09 13.25
CA ASP A 87 -9.92 7.04 12.88
C ASP A 87 -10.27 6.80 11.41
N PRO A 88 -11.52 6.40 11.07
CA PRO A 88 -11.88 5.99 9.73
C PRO A 88 -11.66 7.05 8.64
N ILE A 89 -11.79 8.35 8.95
CA ILE A 89 -11.53 9.40 7.97
C ILE A 89 -10.03 9.54 7.77
N THR A 90 -9.27 9.61 8.86
CA THR A 90 -7.81 9.74 8.84
C THR A 90 -7.16 8.59 8.08
N ASP A 91 -7.54 7.35 8.42
CA ASP A 91 -6.95 6.15 7.84
C ASP A 91 -7.26 6.03 6.34
N ILE A 92 -8.51 6.30 5.91
CA ILE A 92 -8.87 6.25 4.47
C ILE A 92 -8.19 7.38 3.68
N VAL A 93 -8.00 8.56 4.27
CA VAL A 93 -7.26 9.65 3.60
C VAL A 93 -5.79 9.30 3.43
N GLU A 94 -5.18 8.64 4.42
CA GLU A 94 -3.82 8.13 4.30
C GLU A 94 -3.71 7.04 3.23
N ASP A 95 -4.65 6.09 3.20
CA ASP A 95 -4.72 5.06 2.16
C ASP A 95 -4.82 5.69 0.76
N MET A 96 -5.68 6.70 0.57
CA MET A 96 -5.77 7.45 -0.69
C MET A 96 -4.43 8.12 -1.06
N ALA A 97 -3.71 8.67 -0.09
CA ALA A 97 -2.40 9.27 -0.33
C ALA A 97 -1.35 8.21 -0.69
N ALA A 98 -1.39 7.04 -0.08
CA ALA A 98 -0.53 5.89 -0.39
C ALA A 98 -0.65 5.49 -1.87
N GLU A 99 -1.88 5.27 -2.37
CA GLU A 99 -2.07 4.83 -3.77
C GLU A 99 -1.61 5.89 -4.78
N GLN A 100 -1.76 7.17 -4.46
CA GLN A 100 -1.25 8.24 -5.33
C GLN A 100 0.28 8.31 -5.36
N LYS A 101 0.94 8.08 -4.20
CA LYS A 101 2.40 7.97 -4.12
C LYS A 101 2.88 6.76 -4.94
N ALA A 102 2.27 5.59 -4.75
CA ALA A 102 2.59 4.36 -5.49
C ALA A 102 2.42 4.54 -7.01
N ARG A 103 1.25 5.05 -7.45
CA ARG A 103 0.98 5.38 -8.86
C ARG A 103 2.02 6.32 -9.46
N SER A 104 2.45 7.34 -8.71
CA SER A 104 3.48 8.29 -9.15
C SER A 104 4.85 7.64 -9.31
N THR A 105 5.19 6.71 -8.41
CA THR A 105 6.42 5.91 -8.49
C THR A 105 6.40 5.01 -9.72
N TYR A 106 5.30 4.31 -10.01
CA TYR A 106 5.19 3.50 -11.22
C TYR A 106 5.27 4.34 -12.50
N ASP A 107 4.65 5.52 -12.52
CA ASP A 107 4.81 6.49 -13.60
C ASP A 107 6.29 6.86 -13.84
N ASN A 108 7.07 7.07 -12.77
CA ASN A 108 8.50 7.36 -12.87
C ASN A 108 9.29 6.17 -13.44
N ILE A 109 8.99 4.95 -13.00
CA ILE A 109 9.59 3.73 -13.56
C ILE A 109 9.30 3.62 -15.05
N LEU A 110 8.05 3.84 -15.48
CA LEU A 110 7.64 3.77 -16.88
C LEU A 110 8.29 4.85 -17.77
N ARG A 111 8.75 5.96 -17.18
CA ARG A 111 9.54 6.98 -17.91
C ARG A 111 10.92 6.48 -18.27
N VAL A 112 11.58 5.73 -17.38
CA VAL A 112 12.99 5.34 -17.53
C VAL A 112 13.19 3.90 -18.04
N VAL A 113 12.29 2.98 -17.72
CA VAL A 113 12.34 1.58 -18.16
C VAL A 113 11.55 1.39 -19.45
N LYS A 114 12.08 0.57 -20.37
CA LYS A 114 11.47 0.29 -21.69
C LYS A 114 11.32 -1.19 -22.03
N ASP A 115 11.90 -2.08 -21.24
CA ASP A 115 11.78 -3.52 -21.43
C ASP A 115 10.31 -3.96 -21.28
N PRO A 116 9.66 -4.53 -22.32
CA PRO A 116 8.29 -5.04 -22.26
C PRO A 116 8.01 -5.94 -21.06
N ASP A 117 8.95 -6.83 -20.72
CA ASP A 117 8.78 -7.82 -19.66
C ASP A 117 8.75 -7.18 -18.26
N VAL A 118 9.28 -5.95 -18.14
CA VAL A 118 9.24 -5.16 -16.90
C VAL A 118 8.08 -4.15 -16.92
N ILE A 119 7.85 -3.46 -18.04
CA ILE A 119 6.86 -2.37 -18.08
C ILE A 119 5.42 -2.88 -18.05
N ASP A 120 5.13 -4.08 -18.57
CA ASP A 120 3.77 -4.61 -18.58
C ASP A 120 3.21 -4.94 -17.19
N PRO A 121 3.94 -5.66 -16.30
CA PRO A 121 3.47 -5.82 -14.92
C PRO A 121 3.44 -4.47 -14.17
N ILE A 122 4.36 -3.54 -14.44
CA ILE A 122 4.31 -2.20 -13.84
C ILE A 122 3.08 -1.40 -14.29
N ARG A 123 2.65 -1.51 -15.56
CA ARG A 123 1.41 -0.91 -16.06
C ARG A 123 0.19 -1.50 -15.38
N PHE A 124 0.19 -2.81 -15.14
CA PHE A 124 -0.87 -3.47 -14.39
C PHE A 124 -0.96 -2.89 -12.97
N LEU A 125 0.14 -2.91 -12.20
CA LEU A 125 0.20 -2.38 -10.84
C LEU A 125 -0.28 -0.92 -10.80
N ARG A 126 0.26 -0.07 -11.68
CA ARG A 126 -0.17 1.33 -11.83
C ARG A 126 -1.67 1.48 -12.09
N ALA A 127 -2.28 0.60 -12.89
CA ALA A 127 -3.71 0.65 -13.14
C ALA A 127 -4.51 0.25 -11.89
N ARG A 128 -4.01 -0.70 -11.09
CA ARG A 128 -4.61 -1.09 -9.81
C ARG A 128 -4.61 0.07 -8.81
N GLU A 129 -3.52 0.83 -8.71
CA GLU A 129 -3.46 2.03 -7.85
C GLU A 129 -4.57 3.04 -8.15
N VAL A 130 -4.91 3.23 -9.43
CA VAL A 130 -6.01 4.13 -9.82
C VAL A 130 -7.36 3.57 -9.36
N VAL A 131 -7.56 2.27 -9.46
CA VAL A 131 -8.78 1.60 -8.98
C VAL A 131 -8.85 1.71 -7.46
N HIS A 132 -7.77 1.42 -6.75
CA HIS A 132 -7.70 1.49 -5.29
C HIS A 132 -7.96 2.89 -4.76
N PHE A 133 -7.31 3.90 -5.33
CA PHE A 133 -7.57 5.31 -5.01
C PHE A 133 -9.05 5.68 -5.16
N GLN A 134 -9.68 5.27 -6.28
CA GLN A 134 -11.10 5.54 -6.50
C GLN A 134 -12.00 4.82 -5.48
N ARG A 135 -11.64 3.60 -5.08
CA ARG A 135 -12.39 2.83 -4.08
C ARG A 135 -12.26 3.41 -2.68
N PHE A 136 -11.07 3.88 -2.30
CA PHE A 136 -10.91 4.64 -1.07
C PHE A 136 -11.62 6.00 -1.10
N GLY A 137 -11.68 6.66 -2.25
CA GLY A 137 -12.50 7.87 -2.41
C GLY A 137 -14.01 7.60 -2.25
N GLU A 138 -14.52 6.50 -2.82
CA GLU A 138 -15.91 6.06 -2.62
C GLU A 138 -16.19 5.75 -1.15
N ALA A 139 -15.27 5.05 -0.50
CA ALA A 139 -15.27 4.75 0.93
C ALA A 139 -15.35 6.00 1.79
N LEU A 140 -14.49 7.00 1.53
CA LEU A 140 -14.47 8.27 2.25
C LEU A 140 -15.83 8.99 2.14
N ARG A 141 -16.40 9.05 0.93
CA ARG A 141 -17.72 9.65 0.72
C ARG A 141 -18.80 8.93 1.53
N ILE A 142 -18.81 7.60 1.51
CA ILE A 142 -19.77 6.81 2.29
C ILE A 142 -19.62 7.07 3.79
N ILE A 143 -18.39 7.12 4.31
CA ILE A 143 -18.14 7.43 5.73
C ILE A 143 -18.75 8.80 6.06
N GLN A 144 -18.48 9.81 5.25
CA GLN A 144 -18.99 11.16 5.46
C GLN A 144 -20.53 11.22 5.35
N GLU A 145 -21.17 10.51 4.43
CA GLU A 145 -22.64 10.46 4.34
C GLU A 145 -23.33 9.92 5.61
N HIS A 146 -22.63 9.08 6.39
CA HIS A 146 -23.16 8.48 7.62
C HIS A 146 -22.83 9.29 8.89
N LEU A 147 -22.09 10.38 8.76
CA LEU A 147 -21.74 11.27 9.86
C LEU A 147 -22.59 12.54 9.83
N ASP A 148 -22.72 13.18 11.00
CA ASP A 148 -23.33 14.50 11.03
C ASP A 148 -22.41 15.49 10.32
N SER A 149 -22.92 16.06 9.23
CA SER A 149 -22.24 17.07 8.42
C SER A 149 -21.73 18.29 9.20
N LYS A 150 -22.26 18.54 10.41
CA LYS A 150 -21.82 19.63 11.29
C LYS A 150 -20.60 19.26 12.14
N ASN A 151 -20.24 17.98 12.25
CA ASN A 151 -19.33 17.44 13.26
C ASN A 151 -18.31 16.42 12.73
N PHE A 152 -17.98 16.42 11.43
CA PHE A 152 -17.04 15.46 10.82
C PHE A 152 -15.72 15.24 11.56
N TYR A 153 -15.22 16.28 12.24
CA TYR A 153 -13.95 16.28 12.95
C TYR A 153 -14.09 16.53 14.46
N ALA A 154 -15.32 16.55 14.98
CA ALA A 154 -15.58 16.85 16.39
C ALA A 154 -15.29 15.64 17.30
N PHE A 155 -15.35 14.42 16.75
CA PHE A 155 -15.20 13.16 17.49
C PHE A 155 -14.69 12.05 16.56
N ASN A 156 -14.13 10.96 17.11
CA ASN A 156 -13.70 9.82 16.31
C ASN A 156 -14.91 8.91 16.05
N PRO A 157 -15.36 8.74 14.80
CA PRO A 157 -16.58 8.00 14.50
C PRO A 157 -16.48 6.49 14.74
N ALA A 158 -15.28 5.92 14.88
CA ALA A 158 -15.12 4.53 15.26
C ALA A 158 -15.43 4.28 16.75
N ILE A 159 -15.22 5.28 17.61
CA ILE A 159 -15.30 5.15 19.06
C ILE A 159 -16.52 5.88 19.62
N ASP A 160 -16.80 7.10 19.14
CA ASP A 160 -17.72 8.06 19.74
C ASP A 160 -19.13 8.01 19.09
N LYS A 161 -19.75 6.82 19.10
CA LYS A 161 -20.98 6.51 18.33
C LYS A 161 -22.26 7.28 18.72
N ASN A 162 -22.22 8.10 19.77
CA ASN A 162 -23.40 8.78 20.35
C ASN A 162 -23.20 10.29 20.55
N CYS A 163 -22.11 10.88 20.05
CA CYS A 163 -21.92 12.32 20.07
C CYS A 163 -22.82 12.96 19.00
N LYS A 164 -23.95 13.52 19.41
CA LYS A 164 -24.78 14.42 18.59
C LYS A 164 -24.26 15.84 18.73
#